data_AF-A0A7V4E7L2-F1
#
_entry.id   AF-A0A7V4E7L2-F1
#
_cell.length_a   1.000
_cell.length_b   1.000
_cell.length_c   1.000
_cell.angle_alpha   90.00
_cell.angle_beta   90.00
_cell.angle_gamma   90.00
#
_symmetry.space_group_name_H-M   'P 1'
#
loop_
_entity.id
_entity.type
_entity.pdbx_description
1 polymer ?
#
loop_
_entity_poly.entity_id
_entity_poly.type
_entity_poly.pdbx_seq_one_letter_code
_entity_poly.pdbx_strand_id
1 'polypeptide(L)'
;EEIVAFTRAVKRAVPGLPLHVFGVTGLLIPFLLAAGADTFDTSGYVQKARSLKYLLPGSYRERRLSQLLEEEGGYPCACPACQGQDLAEDLSVLRSSEAARGTKSPIYGRVALHNLEVDFALVDEARRAKEAGSLEGHLRELAAAHPRLKKVLEYLEGARKAVPIPEGRVRNDPEAFDWRKTGWKPKSQVLLLIPCAAEKPYTKARSVRPILEAVQGLPVDVVFLSGLYGPVPLEFVEHPPVLEYDFLLRKGDKESYARIRERLLPLLALYRHRVAYLAPPAYREVVQGLPVTLLPKKAKGLYTGRRKENLAELRQVLESALERELI
;
A
#
# COMPACT_ATOMS: atom_id res chain seq x y z
N GLU A 1 13.80 -3.31 13.56
CA GLU A 1 13.96 -3.78 14.95
C GLU A 1 12.77 -4.63 15.37
N GLU A 2 11.55 -4.08 15.39
CA GLU A 2 10.31 -4.79 15.78
C GLU A 2 10.15 -6.17 15.12
N ILE A 3 10.30 -6.26 13.80
CA ILE A 3 10.18 -7.53 13.07
C ILE A 3 11.23 -8.57 13.51
N VAL A 4 12.46 -8.15 13.79
CA VAL A 4 13.53 -9.04 14.28
C VAL A 4 13.25 -9.49 15.71
N ALA A 5 12.73 -8.59 16.54
CA ALA A 5 12.29 -8.93 17.90
C ALA A 5 11.15 -9.95 17.89
N PHE A 6 10.15 -9.74 17.04
CA PHE A 6 9.03 -10.64 16.84
C PHE A 6 9.48 -12.02 16.34
N THR A 7 10.32 -12.06 15.29
CA THR A 7 10.90 -13.32 14.78
C THR A 7 11.61 -14.10 15.89
N ARG A 8 12.43 -13.43 16.71
CA ARG A 8 13.13 -14.07 17.83
C ARG A 8 12.17 -14.59 18.90
N ALA A 9 11.12 -13.83 19.22
CA ALA A 9 10.11 -14.25 20.18
C ALA A 9 9.34 -15.48 19.70
N VAL A 10 8.91 -15.49 18.43
CA VAL A 10 8.24 -16.64 17.81
C VAL A 10 9.16 -17.85 17.79
N LYS A 11 10.42 -17.72 17.34
CA LYS A 11 11.34 -18.86 17.31
C LYS A 11 11.60 -19.46 18.69
N ARG A 12 11.64 -18.64 19.75
CA ARG A 12 11.73 -19.12 21.14
C ARG A 12 10.48 -19.87 21.59
N ALA A 13 9.30 -19.43 21.16
CA ALA A 13 8.04 -20.09 21.50
C ALA A 13 7.86 -21.42 20.74
N VAL A 14 8.41 -21.54 19.53
CA VAL A 14 8.30 -22.75 18.68
C VAL A 14 9.67 -23.21 18.13
N PRO A 15 10.60 -23.68 18.98
CA PRO A 15 11.99 -23.94 18.57
C PRO A 15 12.14 -25.05 17.53
N GLY A 16 11.23 -26.03 17.51
CA GLY A 16 11.28 -27.17 16.61
C GLY A 16 10.63 -26.97 15.23
N LEU A 17 10.01 -25.81 14.99
CA LEU A 17 9.30 -25.54 13.73
C LEU A 17 10.10 -24.61 12.80
N PRO A 18 10.09 -24.86 11.48
CA PRO A 18 10.57 -23.92 10.49
C PRO A 18 9.76 -22.62 10.54
N LEU A 19 10.44 -21.48 10.53
CA LEU A 19 9.83 -20.16 10.56
C LEU A 19 9.95 -19.49 9.18
N HIS A 20 8.81 -19.32 8.51
CA HIS A 20 8.72 -18.54 7.28
C HIS A 20 8.39 -17.08 7.59
N VAL A 21 9.15 -16.14 7.02
CA VAL A 21 8.87 -14.70 7.17
C VAL A 21 8.32 -14.15 5.87
N PHE A 22 7.04 -13.76 5.91
CA PHE A 22 6.32 -13.33 4.73
C PHE A 22 6.71 -11.93 4.24
N GLY A 23 6.89 -11.79 2.93
CA GLY A 23 6.98 -10.50 2.24
C GLY A 23 8.19 -9.63 2.62
N VAL A 24 9.33 -10.25 2.98
CA VAL A 24 10.57 -9.54 3.30
C VAL A 24 11.57 -9.64 2.16
N THR A 25 12.24 -8.54 1.87
CA THR A 25 13.23 -8.43 0.78
C THR A 25 14.51 -7.77 1.27
N GLY A 26 15.63 -8.13 0.65
CA GLY A 26 16.90 -7.43 0.79
C GLY A 26 17.55 -7.50 2.15
N LEU A 27 18.32 -6.46 2.47
CA LEU A 27 19.31 -6.42 3.56
C LEU A 27 18.79 -6.76 4.97
N LEU A 28 17.49 -6.92 5.17
CA LEU A 28 16.93 -7.38 6.44
C LEU A 28 16.99 -8.92 6.58
N ILE A 29 17.06 -9.66 5.47
CA ILE A 29 17.08 -11.12 5.43
C ILE A 29 18.21 -11.70 6.31
N PRO A 30 19.48 -11.25 6.24
CA PRO A 30 20.55 -11.80 7.07
C PRO A 30 20.28 -11.63 8.58
N PHE A 31 19.66 -10.51 8.97
CA PHE A 31 19.31 -10.22 10.37
C PHE A 31 18.15 -11.09 10.86
N LEU A 32 17.18 -11.39 10.00
CA LEU A 32 16.08 -12.30 10.32
C LEU A 32 16.55 -13.76 10.37
N LEU A 33 17.47 -14.14 9.50
CA LEU A 33 18.15 -15.44 9.57
C LEU A 33 18.87 -15.62 10.92
N ALA A 34 19.57 -14.58 11.39
CA ALA A 34 20.20 -14.57 12.72
C ALA A 34 19.16 -14.61 13.87
N ALA A 35 17.97 -14.04 13.67
CA ALA A 35 16.86 -14.14 14.62
C ALA A 35 16.16 -15.50 14.63
N GLY A 36 16.51 -16.40 13.70
CA GLY A 36 16.00 -17.77 13.62
C GLY A 36 14.91 -18.01 12.58
N ALA A 37 14.73 -17.11 11.62
CA ALA A 37 13.94 -17.38 10.42
C ALA A 37 14.65 -18.41 9.51
N ASP A 38 13.86 -19.22 8.82
CA ASP A 38 14.34 -20.33 7.99
C ASP A 38 14.06 -20.10 6.50
N THR A 39 12.91 -19.51 6.15
CA THR A 39 12.52 -19.27 4.75
C THR A 39 11.85 -17.89 4.57
N PHE A 40 11.86 -17.37 3.35
CA PHE A 40 11.38 -16.04 3.01
C PHE A 40 10.65 -16.06 1.66
N ASP A 41 9.70 -15.15 1.48
CA ASP A 41 9.12 -14.83 0.17
C ASP A 41 9.17 -13.33 -0.11
N THR A 42 9.23 -12.97 -1.39
CA THR A 42 9.22 -11.58 -1.82
C THR A 42 8.68 -11.42 -3.23
N SER A 43 7.88 -10.36 -3.43
CA SER A 43 7.58 -9.81 -4.77
C SER A 43 8.38 -8.52 -5.03
N GLY A 44 9.32 -8.18 -4.15
CA GLY A 44 10.12 -6.97 -4.20
C GLY A 44 10.93 -6.82 -5.50
N TYR A 45 11.54 -7.89 -5.99
CA TYR A 45 12.33 -7.89 -7.23
C TYR A 45 11.54 -7.36 -8.45
N VAL A 46 10.30 -7.85 -8.63
CA VAL A 46 9.41 -7.45 -9.73
C VAL A 46 8.75 -6.10 -9.47
N GLN A 47 8.40 -5.77 -8.23
CA GLN A 47 7.84 -4.45 -7.88
C GLN A 47 8.86 -3.32 -8.11
N LYS A 48 10.14 -3.57 -7.77
CA LYS A 48 11.25 -2.65 -8.05
C LYS A 48 11.44 -2.47 -9.55
N ALA A 49 11.48 -3.56 -10.32
CA ALA A 49 11.60 -3.48 -11.78
C ALA A 49 10.45 -2.68 -12.42
N ARG A 50 9.20 -2.92 -12.00
CA ARG A 50 8.03 -2.12 -12.44
C ARG A 50 8.15 -0.63 -12.11
N SER A 51 8.91 -0.30 -11.07
CA SER A 51 9.20 1.08 -10.66
C SER A 51 10.48 1.64 -11.30
N LEU A 52 11.04 0.93 -12.29
CA LEU A 52 12.29 1.24 -12.98
C LEU A 52 13.48 1.31 -12.03
N LYS A 53 13.50 0.45 -11.01
CA LYS A 53 14.58 0.35 -10.04
C LYS A 53 15.43 -0.91 -10.27
N TYR A 54 16.73 -0.70 -10.18
CA TYR A 54 17.79 -1.69 -10.28
C TYR A 54 18.50 -1.81 -8.93
N LEU A 55 18.78 -3.06 -8.52
CA LEU A 55 19.60 -3.35 -7.35
C LEU A 55 21.06 -3.47 -7.75
N LEU A 56 21.94 -2.65 -7.17
CA LEU A 56 23.37 -2.75 -7.39
C LEU A 56 23.91 -4.02 -6.68
N PRO A 57 24.58 -4.94 -7.41
CA PRO A 57 25.24 -6.09 -6.79
C PRO A 57 26.22 -5.68 -5.69
N GLY A 58 26.39 -6.53 -4.67
CA GLY A 58 27.27 -6.31 -3.52
C GLY A 58 26.74 -5.26 -2.52
N SER A 59 26.42 -4.05 -2.97
CA SER A 59 25.93 -2.98 -2.10
C SER A 59 24.43 -3.05 -1.81
N TYR A 60 23.65 -3.79 -2.61
CA TYR A 60 22.19 -3.85 -2.53
C TYR A 60 21.50 -2.46 -2.59
N ARG A 61 22.20 -1.41 -3.05
CA ARG A 61 21.63 -0.07 -3.18
C ARG A 61 20.68 -0.03 -4.37
N GLU A 62 19.61 0.73 -4.22
CA GLU A 62 18.66 0.96 -5.31
C GLU A 62 19.11 2.14 -6.18
N ARG A 63 18.98 2.00 -7.49
CA ARG A 63 19.10 3.07 -8.48
C ARG A 63 17.93 3.06 -9.43
N ARG A 64 17.42 4.23 -9.82
CA ARG A 64 16.52 4.29 -10.98
C ARG A 64 17.35 4.03 -12.24
N LEU A 65 16.79 3.35 -13.24
CA LEU A 65 17.48 3.06 -14.49
C LEU A 65 18.06 4.31 -15.18
N SER A 66 17.37 5.45 -15.11
CA SER A 66 17.89 6.70 -15.65
C SER A 66 19.13 7.21 -14.92
N GLN A 67 19.13 7.11 -13.59
CA GLN A 67 20.28 7.50 -12.76
C GLN A 67 21.44 6.52 -12.95
N LEU A 68 21.13 5.24 -13.13
CA LEU A 68 22.13 4.22 -13.43
C LEU A 68 22.84 4.53 -14.77
N LEU A 69 22.09 4.98 -15.79
CA LEU A 69 22.70 5.41 -17.06
C LEU A 69 23.60 6.64 -16.88
N GLU A 70 23.17 7.62 -16.08
CA GLU A 70 23.95 8.83 -15.79
C GLU A 70 25.25 8.52 -15.01
N GLU A 71 25.18 7.61 -14.04
CA GLU A 71 26.29 7.27 -13.14
C GLU A 71 27.25 6.22 -13.74
N GLU A 72 26.72 5.18 -14.38
CA GLU A 72 27.48 3.98 -14.79
C GLU A 72 27.56 3.84 -16.32
N GLY A 73 26.87 4.66 -17.10
CA GLY A 73 26.84 4.59 -18.57
C GLY A 73 26.11 3.36 -19.15
N GLY A 74 25.62 2.45 -18.31
CA GLY A 74 25.01 1.20 -18.73
C GLY A 74 24.62 0.30 -17.57
N TYR A 75 24.35 -0.97 -17.86
CA TYR A 75 24.21 -1.97 -16.79
C TYR A 75 25.60 -2.39 -16.29
N PRO A 76 25.94 -2.20 -15.00
CA PRO A 76 27.28 -2.51 -14.48
C PRO A 76 27.48 -3.99 -14.14
N CYS A 77 26.44 -4.83 -14.28
CA CYS A 77 26.50 -6.25 -13.95
C CYS A 77 26.72 -7.13 -15.18
N ALA A 78 27.43 -8.24 -15.01
CA ALA A 78 27.66 -9.24 -16.05
C ALA A 78 26.69 -10.45 -15.97
N CYS A 79 25.57 -10.34 -15.25
CA CYS A 79 24.59 -11.42 -15.18
C CYS A 79 23.89 -11.64 -16.54
N PRO A 80 23.26 -12.80 -16.79
CA PRO A 80 22.56 -13.09 -18.04
C PRO A 80 21.45 -12.08 -18.39
N ALA A 81 20.91 -11.37 -17.39
CA ALA A 81 19.94 -10.31 -17.59
C ALA A 81 20.56 -8.95 -17.99
N CYS A 82 21.84 -8.72 -17.73
CA CYS A 82 22.49 -7.45 -18.06
C CYS A 82 23.43 -7.58 -19.26
N GLN A 83 24.01 -8.75 -19.48
CA GLN A 83 25.00 -8.99 -20.52
C GLN A 83 24.44 -8.73 -21.93
N GLY A 84 25.15 -7.87 -22.68
CA GLY A 84 24.82 -7.55 -24.07
C GLY A 84 23.59 -6.64 -24.24
N GLN A 85 23.15 -5.97 -23.18
CA GLN A 85 21.95 -5.14 -23.19
C GLN A 85 22.30 -3.66 -23.12
N ASP A 86 21.63 -2.84 -23.93
CA ASP A 86 21.82 -1.39 -23.96
C ASP A 86 20.77 -0.69 -23.08
N LEU A 87 21.23 -0.09 -21.99
CA LEU A 87 20.37 0.65 -21.04
C LEU A 87 19.78 1.93 -21.64
N ALA A 88 20.49 2.61 -22.55
CA ALA A 88 19.99 3.80 -23.21
C ALA A 88 18.86 3.45 -24.19
N GLU A 89 19.02 2.36 -24.95
CA GLU A 89 17.97 1.82 -25.81
C GLU A 89 16.74 1.40 -25.00
N ASP A 90 16.94 0.65 -23.91
CA ASP A 90 15.86 0.24 -23.01
C ASP A 90 15.05 1.44 -22.50
N LEU A 91 15.74 2.49 -22.04
CA LEU A 91 15.11 3.69 -21.51
C LEU A 91 14.33 4.43 -22.60
N SER A 92 14.82 4.43 -23.84
CA SER A 92 14.09 4.97 -25.00
C SER A 92 12.76 4.22 -25.19
N VAL A 93 12.80 2.89 -25.23
CA VAL A 93 11.61 2.04 -25.37
C VAL A 93 10.64 2.24 -24.19
N LEU A 94 11.16 2.31 -22.96
CA LEU A 94 10.35 2.48 -21.76
C LEU A 94 9.64 3.84 -21.71
N ARG A 95 10.28 4.90 -22.22
CA ARG A 95 9.75 6.27 -22.24
C ARG A 95 8.78 6.53 -23.40
N SER A 96 8.90 5.82 -24.52
CA SER A 96 7.99 6.00 -25.67
C SER A 96 6.53 5.70 -25.31
N SER A 97 5.64 6.63 -25.64
CA SER A 97 4.17 6.46 -25.53
C SER A 97 3.60 5.58 -26.63
N GLU A 98 4.30 5.48 -27.76
CA GLU A 98 3.91 4.79 -28.99
C GLU A 98 4.43 3.34 -29.04
N ALA A 99 5.24 2.94 -28.05
CA ALA A 99 5.81 1.60 -27.96
C ALA A 99 4.72 0.53 -28.07
N ALA A 100 4.86 -0.36 -29.06
CA ALA A 100 3.91 -1.43 -29.31
C ALA A 100 3.66 -2.28 -28.05
N ARG A 101 2.42 -2.78 -27.89
CA ARG A 101 2.07 -3.57 -26.72
C ARG A 101 2.99 -4.79 -26.62
N GLY A 102 3.62 -4.95 -25.45
CA GLY A 102 4.51 -6.08 -25.16
C GLY A 102 6.00 -5.77 -25.33
N THR A 103 6.40 -4.66 -25.95
CA THR A 103 7.83 -4.32 -26.11
C THR A 103 8.52 -3.92 -24.81
N LYS A 104 7.79 -3.31 -23.87
CA LYS A 104 8.32 -2.95 -22.55
C LYS A 104 8.46 -4.16 -21.62
N SER A 105 7.67 -5.21 -21.84
CA SER A 105 7.59 -6.36 -20.93
C SER A 105 8.90 -7.13 -20.79
N PRO A 106 9.66 -7.44 -21.88
CA PRO A 106 10.99 -8.03 -21.79
C PRO A 106 11.94 -7.22 -20.91
N ILE A 107 11.93 -5.89 -21.03
CA ILE A 107 12.80 -4.99 -20.25
C ILE A 107 12.46 -5.10 -18.75
N TYR A 108 11.17 -5.00 -18.40
CA TYR A 108 10.73 -5.20 -17.01
C TYR A 108 11.09 -6.58 -16.48
N GLY A 109 10.89 -7.63 -17.29
CA GLY A 109 11.22 -9.01 -16.91
C GLY A 109 12.71 -9.21 -16.67
N ARG A 110 13.56 -8.61 -17.51
CA ARG A 110 15.01 -8.69 -17.42
C ARG A 110 15.55 -7.96 -16.18
N VAL A 111 15.09 -6.73 -15.93
CA VAL A 111 15.44 -6.00 -14.69
C VAL A 111 14.93 -6.75 -13.45
N ALA A 112 13.76 -7.38 -13.52
CA ALA A 112 13.24 -8.20 -12.42
C ALA A 112 14.13 -9.43 -12.17
N LEU A 113 14.56 -10.13 -13.23
CA LEU A 113 15.46 -11.27 -13.12
C LEU A 113 16.80 -10.88 -12.49
N HIS A 114 17.40 -9.77 -12.95
CA HIS A 114 18.59 -9.21 -12.31
C HIS A 114 18.37 -8.95 -10.80
N ASN A 115 17.29 -8.26 -10.44
CA ASN A 115 16.99 -7.97 -9.04
C ASN A 115 16.82 -9.25 -8.20
N LEU A 116 16.24 -10.30 -8.80
CA LEU A 116 16.07 -11.60 -8.16
C LEU A 116 17.42 -12.30 -7.93
N GLU A 117 18.34 -12.24 -8.89
CA GLU A 117 19.70 -12.77 -8.72
C GLU A 117 20.44 -12.07 -7.58
N VAL A 118 20.28 -10.75 -7.43
CA VAL A 118 20.86 -10.00 -6.31
C VAL A 118 20.23 -10.41 -4.96
N ASP A 119 18.92 -10.68 -4.92
CA ASP A 119 18.25 -11.22 -3.75
C ASP A 119 18.78 -12.62 -3.38
N PHE A 120 18.98 -13.51 -4.37
CA PHE A 120 19.55 -14.84 -4.12
C PHE A 120 20.99 -14.77 -3.63
N ALA A 121 21.83 -13.93 -4.22
CA ALA A 121 23.21 -13.73 -3.77
C ALA A 121 23.26 -13.32 -2.30
N LEU A 122 22.39 -12.40 -1.88
CA LEU A 122 22.29 -11.97 -0.48
C LEU A 122 21.90 -13.11 0.46
N VAL A 123 20.91 -13.93 0.08
CA VAL A 123 20.48 -15.11 0.86
C VAL A 123 21.62 -16.12 0.97
N ASP A 124 22.31 -16.39 -0.13
CA ASP A 124 23.41 -17.35 -0.20
C ASP A 124 24.63 -16.90 0.60
N GLU A 125 24.98 -15.61 0.55
CA GLU A 125 26.04 -15.03 1.38
C GLU A 125 25.73 -15.18 2.86
N ALA A 126 24.50 -14.84 3.29
CA ALA A 126 24.08 -14.99 4.67
C ALA A 126 24.06 -16.45 5.14
N ARG A 127 23.61 -17.37 4.28
CA ARG A 127 23.63 -18.82 4.54
C ARG A 127 25.05 -19.32 4.72
N ARG A 128 25.97 -18.99 3.79
CA ARG A 128 27.38 -19.38 3.88
C ARG A 128 28.04 -18.82 5.13
N ALA A 129 27.77 -17.56 5.47
CA ALA A 129 28.29 -16.95 6.70
C ALA A 129 27.77 -17.66 7.96
N LYS A 130 26.51 -18.10 7.96
CA LYS A 130 25.94 -18.91 9.05
C LYS A 130 26.61 -20.27 9.17
N GLU A 131 26.75 -20.98 8.06
CA GLU A 131 27.40 -22.31 8.01
C GLU A 131 28.88 -22.25 8.43
N ALA A 132 29.57 -21.16 8.08
CA ALA A 132 30.97 -20.91 8.45
C ALA A 132 31.15 -20.33 9.87
N GLY A 133 30.07 -20.08 10.62
CA GLY A 133 30.15 -19.45 11.95
C GLY A 133 30.57 -17.97 11.95
N SER A 134 30.54 -17.30 10.79
CA SER A 134 30.97 -15.91 10.60
C SER A 134 29.79 -14.92 10.40
N LEU A 135 28.55 -15.36 10.59
CA LEU A 135 27.34 -14.55 10.38
C LEU A 135 27.38 -13.22 11.14
N GLU A 136 27.86 -13.21 12.38
CA GLU A 136 27.95 -11.99 13.20
C GLU A 136 28.85 -10.94 12.55
N GLY A 137 30.01 -11.34 12.03
CA GLY A 137 30.91 -10.45 11.28
C GLY A 137 30.25 -9.90 10.02
N HIS A 138 29.59 -10.77 9.26
CA HIS A 138 28.85 -10.37 8.06
C HIS A 138 27.74 -9.35 8.37
N LEU A 139 27.00 -9.50 9.47
CA LEU A 139 25.99 -8.51 9.88
C LEU A 139 26.60 -7.15 10.24
N ARG A 140 27.79 -7.13 10.87
CA ARG A 140 28.52 -5.90 11.17
C ARG A 140 28.96 -5.16 9.92
N GLU A 141 29.48 -5.89 8.93
CA GLU A 141 29.87 -5.32 7.64
C GLU A 141 28.65 -4.69 6.93
N LEU A 142 27.53 -5.40 6.88
CA LEU A 142 26.28 -4.88 6.33
C LEU A 142 25.78 -3.64 7.08
N ALA A 143 25.84 -3.65 8.42
CA ALA A 143 25.43 -2.50 9.22
C ALA A 143 26.34 -1.28 9.05
N ALA A 144 27.65 -1.49 8.86
CA ALA A 144 28.60 -0.44 8.55
C ALA A 144 28.35 0.17 7.16
N ALA A 145 28.07 -0.66 6.16
CA ALA A 145 27.72 -0.20 4.80
C ALA A 145 26.34 0.48 4.72
N HIS A 146 25.43 0.13 5.65
CA HIS A 146 24.04 0.60 5.66
C HIS A 146 23.59 1.09 7.04
N PRO A 147 23.73 2.41 7.34
CA PRO A 147 23.43 2.97 8.66
C PRO A 147 22.02 2.64 9.20
N ARG A 148 21.04 2.43 8.31
CA ARG A 148 19.67 2.02 8.67
C ARG A 148 19.59 0.68 9.42
N LEU A 149 20.59 -0.19 9.28
CA LEU A 149 20.65 -1.51 9.89
C LEU A 149 21.32 -1.49 11.27
N LYS A 150 22.02 -0.40 11.64
CA LYS A 150 22.73 -0.27 12.91
C LYS A 150 21.85 -0.61 14.12
N LYS A 151 20.65 -0.03 14.17
CA LYS A 151 19.65 -0.29 15.23
C LYS A 151 19.20 -1.75 15.29
N VAL A 152 19.22 -2.46 14.17
CA VAL A 152 18.83 -3.87 14.09
C VAL A 152 19.96 -4.75 14.63
N LEU A 153 21.20 -4.43 14.28
CA LEU A 153 22.39 -5.08 14.82
C LEU A 153 22.48 -4.92 16.35
N GLU A 154 22.39 -3.69 16.85
CA GLU A 154 22.45 -3.39 18.30
C GLU A 154 21.41 -4.18 19.10
N TYR A 155 20.23 -4.42 18.53
CA TYR A 155 19.20 -5.26 19.15
C TYR A 155 19.60 -6.75 19.19
N LEU A 156 20.15 -7.28 18.09
CA LEU A 156 20.60 -8.68 18.04
C LEU A 156 21.76 -8.94 19.01
N GLU A 157 22.70 -8.00 19.12
CA GLU A 157 23.83 -8.03 20.04
C GLU A 157 23.42 -7.82 21.51
N GLY A 158 22.16 -7.49 21.78
CA GLY A 158 21.65 -7.25 23.14
C GLY A 158 22.06 -5.90 23.74
N ALA A 159 22.77 -5.05 22.98
CA ALA A 159 23.05 -3.66 23.33
C ALA A 159 21.78 -2.79 23.39
N ARG A 160 20.67 -3.29 22.85
CA ARG A 160 19.35 -2.66 22.90
C ARG A 160 18.27 -3.66 23.28
N LYS A 161 17.35 -3.24 24.17
CA LYS A 161 16.11 -3.99 24.43
C LYS A 161 15.07 -3.66 23.37
N ALA A 162 14.26 -4.65 23.00
CA ALA A 162 13.12 -4.42 22.11
C ALA A 162 12.25 -3.34 22.75
N VAL A 163 11.82 -2.37 21.95
CA VAL A 163 10.74 -1.47 22.37
C VAL A 163 9.52 -2.34 22.65
N PRO A 164 8.96 -2.32 23.87
CA PRO A 164 7.73 -3.05 24.15
C PRO A 164 6.68 -2.60 23.15
N ILE A 165 6.02 -3.55 22.49
CA ILE A 165 4.77 -3.25 21.80
C ILE A 165 3.84 -2.72 22.89
N PRO A 166 3.32 -1.48 22.81
CA PRO A 166 2.46 -0.95 23.88
C PRO A 166 1.32 -1.93 24.15
N GLU A 167 1.30 -2.50 25.35
CA GLU A 167 0.22 -3.38 25.78
C GLU A 167 -1.10 -2.59 25.68
N GLY A 168 -2.11 -3.17 25.03
CA GLY A 168 -3.47 -2.61 24.97
C GLY A 168 -3.81 -1.75 23.75
N ARG A 169 -2.88 -1.47 22.82
CA ARG A 169 -3.24 -0.77 21.56
C ARG A 169 -3.35 -1.77 20.41
N VAL A 170 -4.54 -2.33 20.21
CA VAL A 170 -4.84 -3.10 18.98
C VAL A 170 -4.79 -2.12 17.81
N ARG A 171 -3.69 -2.17 17.07
CA ARG A 171 -3.52 -1.36 15.86
C ARG A 171 -4.58 -1.81 14.85
N ASN A 172 -5.35 -0.86 14.31
CA ASN A 172 -6.49 -1.14 13.42
C ASN A 172 -7.65 -1.90 14.08
N ASP A 173 -7.95 -1.63 15.35
CA ASP A 173 -9.18 -2.11 15.99
C ASP A 173 -10.42 -1.56 15.25
N PRO A 174 -11.26 -2.41 14.62
CA PRO A 174 -12.47 -1.95 13.93
C PRO A 174 -13.49 -1.26 14.83
N GLU A 175 -13.44 -1.49 16.14
CA GLU A 175 -14.33 -0.88 17.13
C GLU A 175 -13.84 0.48 17.64
N ALA A 176 -12.60 0.89 17.30
CA ALA A 176 -12.03 2.17 17.70
C ALA A 176 -12.74 3.39 17.08
N PHE A 177 -13.54 3.19 16.02
CA PHE A 177 -14.43 4.22 15.49
C PHE A 177 -15.73 3.61 14.93
N ASP A 178 -16.85 4.20 15.32
CA ASP A 178 -18.19 3.91 14.80
C ASP A 178 -19.04 5.18 14.86
N TRP A 179 -19.48 5.68 13.71
CA TRP A 179 -20.27 6.91 13.61
C TRP A 179 -21.56 6.87 14.43
N ARG A 180 -22.12 5.67 14.66
CA ARG A 180 -23.34 5.47 15.46
C ARG A 180 -23.12 5.87 16.93
N LYS A 181 -21.87 5.81 17.40
CA LYS A 181 -21.46 6.11 18.79
C LYS A 181 -21.05 7.57 18.99
N THR A 182 -20.98 8.39 17.93
CA THR A 182 -20.47 9.78 18.01
C THR A 182 -21.57 10.83 18.21
N GLY A 183 -22.85 10.44 18.15
CA GLY A 183 -23.98 11.38 18.20
C GLY A 183 -24.15 12.21 16.93
N TRP A 184 -23.42 11.89 15.86
CA TRP A 184 -23.51 12.60 14.59
C TRP A 184 -24.89 12.48 13.95
N LYS A 185 -25.34 13.55 13.30
CA LYS A 185 -26.62 13.63 12.60
C LYS A 185 -26.43 14.26 11.21
N PRO A 186 -27.23 13.84 10.22
CA PRO A 186 -27.26 14.48 8.90
C PRO A 186 -27.54 15.98 9.00
N LYS A 187 -26.88 16.76 8.15
CA LYS A 187 -27.15 18.19 7.95
C LYS A 187 -27.85 18.45 6.60
N SER A 188 -27.95 17.43 5.76
CA SER A 188 -28.64 17.47 4.47
C SER A 188 -29.54 16.25 4.27
N GLN A 189 -30.50 16.36 3.34
CA GLN A 189 -31.29 15.23 2.85
C GLN A 189 -30.54 14.38 1.81
N VAL A 190 -29.39 14.88 1.33
CA VAL A 190 -28.57 14.26 0.29
C VAL A 190 -27.25 13.77 0.88
N LEU A 191 -27.03 12.46 0.75
CA LEU A 191 -25.78 11.78 1.10
C LEU A 191 -24.88 11.60 -0.12
N LEU A 192 -23.60 11.93 0.05
CA LEU A 192 -22.53 11.56 -0.87
C LEU A 192 -21.54 10.60 -0.20
N LEU A 193 -21.54 9.34 -0.64
CA LEU A 193 -20.54 8.33 -0.25
C LEU A 193 -19.35 8.36 -1.21
N ILE A 194 -18.14 8.48 -0.68
CA ILE A 194 -16.89 8.44 -1.45
C ILE A 194 -15.88 7.47 -0.81
N PRO A 195 -14.95 6.86 -1.58
CA PRO A 195 -14.00 5.92 -0.99
C PRO A 195 -13.01 6.64 -0.07
N CYS A 196 -12.55 5.96 0.99
CA CYS A 196 -11.43 6.47 1.77
C CYS A 196 -10.10 6.46 0.97
N ALA A 197 -9.08 7.11 1.51
CA ALA A 197 -7.76 7.21 0.92
C ALA A 197 -6.67 6.74 1.88
N ALA A 198 -5.55 6.23 1.34
CA ALA A 198 -4.38 5.86 2.14
C ALA A 198 -3.70 7.10 2.76
N GLU A 199 -3.69 8.22 2.03
CA GLU A 199 -3.21 9.52 2.54
C GLU A 199 -4.23 10.11 3.54
N LYS A 200 -3.72 10.58 4.69
CA LYS A 200 -4.52 11.12 5.80
C LYS A 200 -4.20 12.59 6.10
N PRO A 201 -5.21 13.39 6.50
CA PRO A 201 -6.64 13.10 6.41
C PRO A 201 -7.10 12.90 4.95
N TYR A 202 -8.20 12.17 4.75
CA TYR A 202 -8.68 11.77 3.41
C TYR A 202 -8.83 12.95 2.45
N THR A 203 -9.21 14.11 2.97
CA THR A 203 -9.38 15.38 2.25
C THR A 203 -8.10 15.85 1.55
N LYS A 204 -6.93 15.46 2.03
CA LYS A 204 -5.64 15.80 1.41
C LYS A 204 -5.26 14.85 0.27
N ALA A 205 -5.93 13.73 0.10
CA ALA A 205 -5.54 12.74 -0.90
C ALA A 205 -5.75 13.22 -2.34
N ARG A 206 -4.76 13.00 -3.22
CA ARG A 206 -4.85 13.30 -4.67
C ARG A 206 -6.01 12.58 -5.40
N SER A 207 -6.56 11.52 -4.82
CA SER A 207 -7.72 10.78 -5.33
C SER A 207 -9.05 11.41 -4.92
N VAL A 208 -9.06 12.18 -3.84
CA VAL A 208 -10.27 12.71 -3.18
C VAL A 208 -10.46 14.20 -3.48
N ARG A 209 -9.38 15.00 -3.49
CA ARG A 209 -9.47 16.46 -3.70
C ARG A 209 -10.35 16.87 -4.90
N PRO A 210 -10.19 16.28 -6.10
CA PRO A 210 -11.03 16.68 -7.24
C PRO A 210 -12.52 16.38 -7.05
N ILE A 211 -12.86 15.39 -6.22
CA ILE A 211 -14.25 15.04 -5.92
C ILE A 211 -14.84 16.08 -4.98
N LEU A 212 -14.11 16.46 -3.93
CA LEU A 212 -14.53 17.50 -2.97
C LEU A 212 -14.66 18.86 -3.65
N GLU A 213 -13.72 19.21 -4.53
CA GLU A 213 -13.78 20.42 -5.36
C GLU A 213 -15.04 20.44 -6.25
N ALA A 214 -15.38 19.31 -6.89
CA ALA A 214 -16.53 19.23 -7.77
C ALA A 214 -17.88 19.43 -7.06
N VAL A 215 -17.97 19.06 -5.77
CA VAL A 215 -19.20 19.17 -4.97
C VAL A 215 -19.19 20.35 -4.01
N GLN A 216 -18.14 21.17 -4.05
CA GLN A 216 -18.03 22.35 -3.19
C GLN A 216 -19.22 23.29 -3.42
N GLY A 217 -19.78 23.78 -2.31
CA GLY A 217 -20.93 24.67 -2.30
C GLY A 217 -22.30 23.97 -2.38
N LEU A 218 -22.35 22.66 -2.62
CA LEU A 218 -23.60 21.92 -2.56
C LEU A 218 -23.93 21.53 -1.11
N PRO A 219 -25.19 21.69 -0.66
CA PRO A 219 -25.63 21.25 0.67
C PRO A 219 -25.78 19.72 0.70
N VAL A 220 -24.66 19.00 0.76
CA VAL A 220 -24.61 17.53 0.78
C VAL A 220 -23.77 17.04 1.96
N ASP A 221 -24.20 15.96 2.60
CA ASP A 221 -23.38 15.32 3.63
C ASP A 221 -22.37 14.39 2.96
N VAL A 222 -21.08 14.71 3.12
CA VAL A 222 -19.99 13.89 2.59
C VAL A 222 -19.58 12.87 3.63
N VAL A 223 -19.65 11.59 3.26
CA VAL A 223 -19.25 10.47 4.13
C VAL A 223 -18.27 9.57 3.39
N PHE A 224 -17.11 9.35 4.00
CA PHE A 224 -16.09 8.45 3.48
C PHE A 224 -16.40 7.01 3.84
N LEU A 225 -16.23 6.10 2.90
CA LEU A 225 -16.34 4.66 3.12
C LEU A 225 -14.95 4.11 3.46
N SER A 226 -14.68 3.91 4.74
CA SER A 226 -13.45 3.31 5.27
C SER A 226 -13.49 1.78 5.15
N GLY A 227 -12.38 1.18 4.71
CA GLY A 227 -12.23 -0.28 4.70
C GLY A 227 -12.28 -0.90 6.10
N LEU A 228 -11.79 -0.18 7.13
CA LEU A 228 -11.83 -0.64 8.51
C LEU A 228 -13.13 -0.28 9.20
N TYR A 229 -13.52 0.99 9.18
CA TYR A 229 -14.59 1.47 10.05
C TYR A 229 -15.99 1.50 9.41
N GLY A 230 -16.09 1.35 8.09
CA GLY A 230 -17.33 1.67 7.37
C GLY A 230 -17.51 3.18 7.20
N PRO A 231 -18.72 3.73 7.38
CA PRO A 231 -18.96 5.14 7.14
C PRO A 231 -18.21 6.03 8.14
N VAL A 232 -17.50 7.04 7.62
CA VAL A 232 -16.79 8.08 8.37
C VAL A 232 -17.24 9.43 7.84
N PRO A 233 -18.12 10.16 8.56
CA PRO A 233 -18.53 11.49 8.15
C PRO A 233 -17.34 12.45 8.05
N LEU A 234 -17.45 13.46 7.18
CA LEU A 234 -16.40 14.43 6.90
C LEU A 234 -15.83 15.07 8.18
N GLU A 235 -16.65 15.28 9.20
CA GLU A 235 -16.25 15.88 10.49
C GLU A 235 -15.29 15.00 11.31
N PHE A 236 -15.22 13.69 11.03
CA PHE A 236 -14.40 12.75 11.79
C PHE A 236 -13.14 12.30 11.04
N VAL A 237 -12.83 12.87 9.88
CA VAL A 237 -11.66 12.46 9.08
C VAL A 237 -10.32 12.73 9.77
N GLU A 238 -10.31 13.61 10.78
CA GLU A 238 -9.16 13.92 11.62
C GLU A 238 -9.21 13.24 13.02
N HIS A 239 -10.21 12.40 13.28
CA HIS A 239 -10.30 11.67 14.55
C HIS A 239 -9.11 10.70 14.69
N PRO A 240 -8.46 10.56 15.87
CA PRO A 240 -7.19 9.83 15.99
C PRO A 240 -7.19 8.40 15.41
N PRO A 241 -8.19 7.53 15.67
CA PRO A 241 -8.27 6.20 15.08
C PRO A 241 -8.39 6.21 13.54
N VAL A 242 -8.98 7.27 12.97
CA VAL A 242 -9.14 7.43 11.50
C VAL A 242 -7.82 7.83 10.85
N LEU A 243 -6.97 8.57 11.56
CA LEU A 243 -5.63 8.96 11.11
C LEU A 243 -4.59 7.84 11.23
N GLU A 244 -4.72 6.97 12.24
CA GLU A 244 -3.75 5.90 12.52
C GLU A 244 -3.85 4.70 11.55
N TYR A 245 -5.01 4.52 10.93
CA TYR A 245 -5.29 3.46 9.95
C TYR A 245 -4.84 3.86 8.54
N ASP A 246 -4.09 3.03 7.81
CA ASP A 246 -3.45 3.42 6.52
C ASP A 246 -3.86 2.57 5.30
N PHE A 247 -4.69 1.53 5.45
CA PHE A 247 -5.04 0.65 4.33
C PHE A 247 -6.37 0.99 3.62
N LEU A 248 -6.58 0.40 2.44
CA LEU A 248 -7.81 0.54 1.65
C LEU A 248 -8.60 -0.77 1.68
N LEU A 249 -9.91 -0.67 1.42
CA LEU A 249 -10.76 -1.85 1.25
C LEU A 249 -10.23 -2.73 0.12
N ARG A 250 -10.01 -4.02 0.41
CA ARG A 250 -9.54 -5.00 -0.56
C ARG A 250 -10.71 -5.77 -1.15
N LYS A 251 -10.56 -6.17 -2.42
CA LYS A 251 -11.57 -6.97 -3.12
C LYS A 251 -11.69 -8.33 -2.43
N GLY A 252 -12.92 -8.78 -2.16
CA GLY A 252 -13.21 -10.09 -1.58
C GLY A 252 -13.01 -10.18 -0.05
N ASP A 253 -12.78 -9.05 0.63
CA ASP A 253 -12.70 -9.00 2.09
C ASP A 253 -14.10 -9.11 2.73
N LYS A 254 -14.58 -10.35 2.88
CA LYS A 254 -15.94 -10.65 3.34
C LYS A 254 -16.24 -10.09 4.73
N GLU A 255 -15.26 -10.11 5.63
CA GLU A 255 -15.43 -9.62 7.01
C GLU A 255 -15.59 -8.11 7.03
N SER A 256 -14.70 -7.39 6.32
CA SER A 256 -14.83 -5.94 6.19
C SER A 256 -16.12 -5.57 5.45
N TYR A 257 -16.55 -6.32 4.44
CA TYR A 257 -17.81 -6.06 3.75
C TYR A 257 -19.02 -6.19 4.67
N ALA A 258 -19.09 -7.24 5.49
CA ALA A 258 -20.18 -7.45 6.44
C ALA A 258 -20.27 -6.26 7.41
N ARG A 259 -19.14 -5.89 8.03
CA ARG A 259 -19.06 -4.77 8.98
C ARG A 259 -19.42 -3.43 8.35
N ILE A 260 -18.90 -3.15 7.14
CA ILE A 260 -19.22 -1.92 6.41
C ILE A 260 -20.72 -1.85 6.14
N ARG A 261 -21.34 -2.94 5.68
CA ARG A 261 -22.78 -2.97 5.37
C ARG A 261 -23.65 -2.83 6.63
N GLU A 262 -23.28 -3.49 7.72
CA GLU A 262 -23.94 -3.36 9.02
C GLU A 262 -23.98 -1.90 9.50
N ARG A 263 -22.87 -1.17 9.33
CA ARG A 263 -22.75 0.23 9.74
C ARG A 263 -23.32 1.21 8.71
N LEU A 264 -23.37 0.83 7.43
CA LEU A 264 -23.83 1.67 6.33
C LEU A 264 -25.35 1.66 6.18
N LEU A 265 -26.02 0.52 6.39
CA LEU A 265 -27.48 0.42 6.23
C LEU A 265 -28.27 1.40 7.11
N PRO A 266 -27.97 1.55 8.43
CA PRO A 266 -28.63 2.54 9.26
C PRO A 266 -28.36 3.98 8.79
N LEU A 267 -27.16 4.25 8.26
CA LEU A 267 -26.82 5.57 7.72
C LEU A 267 -27.69 5.88 6.51
N LEU A 268 -27.80 4.95 5.55
CA LEU A 268 -28.62 5.13 4.35
C LEU A 268 -30.08 5.45 4.67
N ALA A 269 -30.62 4.87 5.76
CA ALA A 269 -31.99 5.11 6.19
C ALA A 269 -32.25 6.57 6.61
N LEU A 270 -31.21 7.32 6.98
CA LEU A 270 -31.34 8.73 7.38
C LEU A 270 -31.47 9.70 6.20
N TYR A 271 -31.31 9.23 4.96
CA TYR A 271 -31.26 10.07 3.77
C TYR A 271 -32.36 9.74 2.77
N ARG A 272 -32.98 10.78 2.21
CA ARG A 272 -33.92 10.68 1.09
C ARG A 272 -33.19 10.40 -0.23
N HIS A 273 -32.06 11.09 -0.45
CA HIS A 273 -31.23 10.93 -1.64
C HIS A 273 -29.84 10.41 -1.29
N ARG A 274 -29.42 9.35 -1.99
CA ARG A 274 -28.20 8.59 -1.66
C ARG A 274 -27.37 8.40 -2.91
N VAL A 275 -26.23 9.08 -2.99
CA VAL A 275 -25.30 8.97 -4.12
C VAL A 275 -24.01 8.34 -3.63
N ALA A 276 -23.53 7.31 -4.33
CA ALA A 276 -22.28 6.64 -4.04
C ALA A 276 -21.31 6.83 -5.20
N TYR A 277 -20.30 7.70 -5.03
CA TYR A 277 -19.27 7.94 -6.02
C TYR A 277 -18.04 7.07 -5.73
N LEU A 278 -18.10 5.81 -6.18
CA LEU A 278 -17.14 4.74 -5.87
C LEU A 278 -16.51 4.21 -7.16
N ALA A 279 -15.33 4.71 -7.51
CA ALA A 279 -14.57 4.23 -8.66
C ALA A 279 -13.86 2.87 -8.42
N PRO A 280 -13.22 2.59 -7.26
CA PRO A 280 -12.48 1.35 -7.09
C PRO A 280 -13.40 0.12 -6.93
N PRO A 281 -13.07 -1.05 -7.50
CA PRO A 281 -13.95 -2.22 -7.54
C PRO A 281 -14.43 -2.72 -6.16
N ALA A 282 -13.55 -2.76 -5.16
CA ALA A 282 -13.89 -3.27 -3.83
C ALA A 282 -15.02 -2.45 -3.16
N TYR A 283 -14.99 -1.12 -3.32
CA TYR A 283 -16.04 -0.25 -2.80
C TYR A 283 -17.36 -0.38 -3.58
N ARG A 284 -17.31 -0.69 -4.88
CA ARG A 284 -18.54 -0.96 -5.65
C ARG A 284 -19.20 -2.27 -5.22
N GLU A 285 -18.38 -3.28 -4.92
CA GLU A 285 -18.84 -4.59 -4.45
C GLU A 285 -19.55 -4.49 -3.09
N VAL A 286 -19.00 -3.72 -2.13
CA VAL A 286 -19.61 -3.61 -0.80
C VAL A 286 -20.97 -2.89 -0.80
N VAL A 287 -21.21 -1.99 -1.75
CA VAL A 287 -22.51 -1.29 -1.89
C VAL A 287 -23.45 -1.94 -2.91
N GLN A 288 -23.06 -3.07 -3.49
CA GLN A 288 -23.88 -3.75 -4.48
C GLN A 288 -25.23 -4.19 -3.88
N GLY A 289 -26.32 -3.85 -4.57
CA GLY A 289 -27.69 -4.13 -4.12
C GLY A 289 -28.19 -3.24 -3.00
N LEU A 290 -27.41 -2.24 -2.55
CA LEU A 290 -27.89 -1.22 -1.63
C LEU A 290 -28.67 -0.13 -2.38
N PRO A 291 -29.63 0.55 -1.73
CA PRO A 291 -30.45 1.59 -2.35
C PRO A 291 -29.65 2.90 -2.51
N VAL A 292 -28.66 2.90 -3.40
CA VAL A 292 -27.78 4.04 -3.70
C VAL A 292 -27.67 4.24 -5.22
N THR A 293 -27.59 5.49 -5.65
CA THR A 293 -27.23 5.84 -7.02
C THR A 293 -25.71 5.70 -7.17
N LEU A 294 -25.27 4.61 -7.79
CA LEU A 294 -23.84 4.30 -7.93
C LEU A 294 -23.20 4.99 -9.14
N LEU A 295 -22.19 5.82 -8.87
CA LEU A 295 -21.38 6.56 -9.82
C LEU A 295 -19.88 6.26 -9.66
N PRO A 296 -19.04 6.55 -10.65
CA PRO A 296 -19.42 6.82 -12.04
C PRO A 296 -20.04 5.58 -12.69
N LYS A 297 -20.92 5.76 -13.68
CA LYS A 297 -21.49 4.63 -14.43
C LYS A 297 -20.40 3.92 -15.25
N LYS A 298 -19.49 4.70 -15.85
CA LYS A 298 -18.32 4.21 -16.57
C LYS A 298 -17.12 4.12 -15.63
N ALA A 299 -16.96 2.99 -14.94
CA ALA A 299 -15.92 2.76 -13.94
C ALA A 299 -14.60 2.15 -14.48
N LYS A 300 -14.31 2.22 -15.79
CA LYS A 300 -13.15 1.53 -16.40
C LYS A 300 -11.90 2.44 -16.48
N GLY A 301 -10.78 1.96 -15.94
CA GLY A 301 -9.44 2.53 -16.13
C GLY A 301 -8.80 3.14 -14.89
N LEU A 302 -7.50 3.45 -14.99
CA LEU A 302 -6.81 4.24 -13.97
C LEU A 302 -7.44 5.65 -13.94
N TYR A 303 -7.57 6.23 -12.75
CA TYR A 303 -8.05 7.62 -12.54
C TYR A 303 -9.50 7.91 -12.89
N THR A 304 -10.33 6.90 -13.10
CA THR A 304 -11.73 7.08 -13.48
C THR A 304 -12.51 8.02 -12.54
N GLY A 305 -12.26 7.97 -11.23
CA GLY A 305 -12.88 8.89 -10.26
C GLY A 305 -12.41 10.36 -10.34
N ARG A 306 -11.49 10.70 -11.24
CA ARG A 306 -10.95 12.07 -11.41
C ARG A 306 -11.16 12.64 -12.80
N ARG A 307 -11.85 11.91 -13.69
CA ARG A 307 -12.11 12.39 -15.04
C ARG A 307 -13.15 13.51 -14.97
N LYS A 308 -12.91 14.60 -15.70
CA LYS A 308 -13.81 15.76 -15.75
C LYS A 308 -15.25 15.36 -16.06
N GLU A 309 -15.45 14.47 -17.03
CA GLU A 309 -16.77 13.93 -17.41
C GLU A 309 -17.51 13.26 -16.24
N ASN A 310 -16.81 12.49 -15.40
CA ASN A 310 -17.40 11.77 -14.27
C ASN A 310 -17.65 12.69 -13.07
N LEU A 311 -16.83 13.72 -12.90
CA LEU A 311 -17.04 14.76 -11.87
C LEU A 311 -18.23 15.66 -12.24
N ALA A 312 -18.39 15.98 -13.53
CA ALA A 312 -19.57 16.67 -14.04
C ALA A 312 -20.84 15.82 -13.87
N GLU A 313 -20.80 14.53 -14.20
CA GLU A 313 -21.90 13.58 -13.94
C GLU A 313 -22.28 13.56 -12.45
N LEU A 314 -21.29 13.48 -11.56
CA LEU A 314 -21.52 13.53 -10.12
C LEU A 314 -22.26 14.79 -9.70
N ARG A 315 -21.74 15.95 -10.11
CA ARG A 315 -22.32 17.25 -9.74
C ARG A 315 -23.76 17.37 -10.24
N GLN A 316 -24.02 17.03 -11.49
CA GLN A 316 -25.36 17.07 -12.09
C GLN A 316 -26.36 16.18 -11.35
N VAL A 317 -25.95 14.96 -10.94
CA VAL A 317 -26.82 14.05 -10.19
C VAL A 317 -27.14 14.59 -8.80
N LEU A 318 -26.17 15.24 -8.14
CA LEU A 318 -26.39 15.88 -6.84
C LEU A 318 -27.30 17.11 -6.95
N GLU A 319 -27.09 17.96 -7.95
CA GLU A 319 -27.95 19.12 -8.21
C GLU A 319 -29.40 18.70 -8.49
N SER A 320 -29.62 17.68 -9.33
CA SER A 320 -30.97 17.14 -9.59
C SER A 320 -31.60 16.50 -8.35
N ALA A 321 -30.81 15.92 -7.44
CA ALA A 321 -31.32 15.42 -6.17
C ALA A 321 -31.75 16.56 -5.24
N LEU A 322 -31.02 17.68 -5.24
CA LEU A 322 -31.35 18.86 -4.44
C LEU A 322 -32.57 19.61 -4.97
N GLU A 323 -32.74 19.71 -6.29
CA GLU A 323 -33.91 20.33 -6.91
C GLU A 323 -35.22 19.63 -6.53
N ARG A 324 -35.20 18.30 -6.37
CA ARG A 324 -36.35 17.48 -5.94
C ARG A 324 -36.74 17.68 -4.48
N GLU A 325 -35.95 18.40 -3.69
CA GLU A 325 -36.29 18.79 -2.32
C GLU A 325 -36.96 20.17 -2.25
N LEU A 326 -36.81 21.00 -3.30
CA LEU A 326 -37.42 22.33 -3.38
C LEU A 326 -38.86 22.30 -3.91
N ILE A 327 -39.32 21.14 -4.41
CA ILE A 327 -40.64 20.86 -4.95
C ILE A 327 -41.38 19.93 -3.99
#